data_AF-A0A321LYI0-F1
#
_entry.id   AF-A0A321LYI0-F1
#
_cell.length_a   1.000
_cell.length_b   1.000
_cell.length_c   1.000
_cell.angle_alpha   90.00
_cell.angle_beta   90.00
_cell.angle_gamma   90.00
#
_symmetry.space_group_name_H-M   'P 1'
#
loop_
_entity.id
_entity.type
_entity.pdbx_description
1 polymer ?
#
loop_
_entity_poly.entity_id
_entity_poly.type
_entity_poly.pdbx_seq_one_letter_code
_entity_poly.pdbx_strand_id
1 'polypeptide(L)'
;MAEVEDTFIRLNKEQAKVRGKIIDRIELSSDLELFEITVAFQDKTTLTFIIETCLVAFPVLADWIDGEEKLLKRYKPVHSKVPRT
;
A
#
# COMPACT_ATOMS: atom_id res chain seq x y z
N MET A 1 -12.31 -9.95 -17.62
CA MET A 1 -12.29 -10.46 -16.24
C MET A 1 -10.85 -10.39 -15.79
N ALA A 2 -10.53 -9.54 -14.81
CA ALA A 2 -9.17 -9.46 -14.27
C ALA A 2 -9.09 -10.44 -13.09
N GLU A 3 -8.11 -11.34 -13.11
CA GLU A 3 -7.72 -12.12 -11.93
C GLU A 3 -7.12 -11.15 -10.90
N VAL A 4 -7.61 -11.22 -9.67
CA VAL A 4 -6.97 -10.57 -8.53
C VAL A 4 -5.90 -11.55 -8.04
N GLU A 5 -4.63 -11.28 -8.33
CA GLU A 5 -3.53 -11.96 -7.66
C GLU A 5 -3.54 -11.53 -6.19
N ASP A 6 -3.82 -12.49 -5.29
CA ASP A 6 -3.77 -12.31 -3.85
C ASP A 6 -2.36 -11.84 -3.44
N THR A 7 -2.19 -10.53 -3.29
CA THR A 7 -0.93 -9.94 -2.85
C THR A 7 -0.87 -10.05 -1.32
N PHE A 8 -0.15 -11.06 -0.83
CA PHE A 8 0.08 -11.22 0.61
C PHE A 8 1.15 -10.23 1.10
N ILE A 9 0.79 -9.36 2.06
CA ILE A 9 1.76 -8.55 2.80
C ILE A 9 2.49 -9.48 3.79
N ARG A 10 3.76 -9.78 3.51
CA ARG A 10 4.62 -10.57 4.39
C ARG A 10 5.44 -9.66 5.29
N LEU A 11 5.10 -9.61 6.57
CA LEU A 11 5.87 -8.87 7.57
C LEU A 11 7.13 -9.65 7.96
N ASN A 12 8.29 -9.01 7.87
CA ASN A 12 9.56 -9.58 8.31
C ASN A 12 9.68 -9.51 9.85
N LYS A 13 10.38 -10.49 10.41
CA LYS A 13 10.56 -10.75 11.87
C LYS A 13 11.07 -9.57 12.71
N GLU A 14 11.53 -8.50 12.07
CA GLU A 14 12.13 -7.33 12.74
C GLU A 14 11.14 -6.19 13.02
N GLN A 15 9.95 -6.19 12.41
CA GLN A 15 9.06 -5.00 12.45
C GLN A 15 7.94 -5.02 13.52
N ALA A 16 7.66 -6.16 14.17
CA ALA A 16 6.88 -6.22 15.41
C ALA A 16 7.03 -7.60 16.05
N LYS A 17 7.72 -7.71 17.19
CA LYS A 17 7.75 -8.97 17.96
C LYS A 17 6.62 -8.97 18.98
N VAL A 18 5.43 -9.40 18.57
CA VAL A 18 4.36 -9.77 19.53
C VAL A 18 4.45 -11.28 19.77
N ARG A 19 4.67 -11.68 21.03
CA ARG A 19 4.72 -13.08 21.46
C ARG A 19 3.86 -13.29 22.70
N GLY A 20 3.20 -14.44 22.78
CA GLY A 20 2.45 -14.85 23.97
C GLY A 20 1.14 -14.11 24.21
N LYS A 21 0.62 -13.36 23.23
CA LYS A 21 -0.70 -12.72 23.31
C LYS A 21 -1.76 -13.55 22.61
N ILE A 22 -2.96 -13.58 23.17
CA ILE A 22 -4.14 -14.21 22.57
C ILE A 22 -4.91 -13.13 21.80
N ILE A 23 -5.13 -13.38 20.50
CA ILE A 23 -5.93 -12.49 19.64
C ILE A 23 -7.39 -12.56 20.12
N ASP A 24 -7.99 -11.38 20.29
CA ASP A 24 -9.42 -11.22 20.53
C ASP A 24 -10.16 -11.09 19.20
N ARG A 25 -9.73 -10.13 18.36
CA ARG A 25 -10.30 -9.90 17.02
C ARG A 25 -9.33 -9.19 16.08
N ILE A 26 -9.65 -9.24 14.79
CA ILE A 26 -8.93 -8.53 13.72
C ILE A 26 -9.94 -7.66 12.97
N GLU A 27 -9.61 -6.39 12.79
CA GLU A 27 -10.43 -5.40 12.08
C GLU A 27 -9.65 -4.87 10.86
N LEU A 28 -10.36 -4.72 9.73
CA LEU A 28 -9.85 -4.07 8.54
C LEU A 28 -10.64 -2.78 8.31
N SER A 29 -9.93 -1.67 8.13
CA SER A 29 -10.52 -0.40 7.73
C SER A 29 -9.98 0.02 6.37
N SER A 30 -10.86 0.58 5.55
CA SER A 30 -10.56 1.06 4.20
C SER A 30 -11.26 2.40 3.99
N ASP A 31 -11.01 3.35 4.90
CA ASP A 31 -11.51 4.71 4.72
C ASP A 31 -10.73 5.39 3.58
N LEU A 32 -11.31 6.42 2.97
CA LEU A 32 -10.83 7.08 1.75
C LEU A 32 -9.36 7.53 1.82
N GLU A 33 -8.83 7.75 3.02
CA GLU A 33 -7.48 8.22 3.26
C GLU A 33 -6.63 7.29 4.14
N LEU A 34 -7.20 6.20 4.67
CA LEU A 34 -6.53 5.34 5.62
C LEU A 34 -6.96 3.88 5.46
N PHE A 35 -6.01 3.06 5.00
CA PHE A 35 -6.12 1.61 5.05
C PHE A 35 -5.39 1.11 6.28
N GLU A 36 -6.05 0.32 7.12
CA GLU A 36 -5.39 -0.23 8.31
C GLU A 36 -5.87 -1.64 8.65
N ILE A 37 -4.98 -2.39 9.30
CA ILE A 37 -5.27 -3.68 9.91
C ILE A 37 -5.02 -3.53 11.41
N THR A 38 -6.05 -3.68 12.23
CA THR A 38 -5.94 -3.63 13.69
C THR A 38 -6.13 -5.02 14.27
N VAL A 39 -5.14 -5.48 15.04
CA VAL A 39 -5.19 -6.73 15.82
C VAL A 39 -5.40 -6.38 17.28
N ALA A 40 -6.55 -6.73 17.83
CA ALA A 40 -6.85 -6.57 19.25
C ALA A 40 -6.53 -7.85 20.02
N PHE A 41 -5.97 -7.70 21.22
CA PHE A 41 -5.62 -8.81 22.11
C PHE A 41 -6.52 -8.83 23.34
N GLN A 42 -6.69 -10.01 23.96
CA GLN A 42 -7.52 -10.18 25.16
C GLN A 42 -7.04 -9.38 26.38
N ASP A 43 -5.76 -8.99 26.40
CA ASP A 43 -5.17 -8.13 27.44
C ASP A 43 -5.49 -6.63 27.24
N LYS A 44 -6.39 -6.32 26.31
CA LYS A 44 -6.84 -4.97 25.93
C LYS A 44 -5.77 -4.10 25.28
N THR A 45 -4.70 -4.70 24.75
CA THR A 45 -3.76 -4.00 23.86
C THR A 45 -4.11 -4.21 22.40
N THR A 46 -3.58 -3.35 21.52
CA THR A 46 -3.76 -3.45 20.07
C THR A 46 -2.42 -3.34 19.34
N LEU A 47 -2.34 -3.96 18.16
CA LEU A 47 -1.29 -3.75 17.15
C LEU A 47 -1.96 -3.29 15.87
N THR A 48 -1.67 -2.08 15.42
CA THR A 48 -2.25 -1.50 14.21
C THR A 48 -1.18 -1.35 13.14
N PHE A 49 -1.49 -1.85 11.94
CA PHE A 49 -0.71 -1.65 10.73
C PHE A 49 -1.39 -0.57 9.90
N ILE A 50 -0.77 0.59 9.80
CA ILE A 50 -1.19 1.63 8.86
C ILE A 50 -0.61 1.29 7.49
N ILE A 51 -1.49 1.19 6.49
CA ILE A 51 -1.15 0.89 5.12
C ILE A 51 -1.29 2.20 4.33
N GLU A 52 -0.15 2.79 3.99
CA GLU A 52 -0.12 3.96 3.10
C GLU A 52 0.07 3.49 1.66
N THR A 53 -0.88 3.83 0.78
CA THR A 53 -0.75 3.55 -0.64
C THR A 53 0.22 4.52 -1.29
N CYS A 54 1.32 4.03 -1.85
CA CYS A 54 2.25 4.83 -2.65
C CYS A 54 1.74 4.93 -4.09
N LEU A 55 1.59 6.16 -4.60
CA LEU A 55 1.27 6.40 -6.00
C LEU A 55 2.58 6.58 -6.78
N VAL A 56 2.73 5.85 -7.89
CA VAL A 56 3.88 6.01 -8.80
C VAL A 56 3.38 6.48 -10.15
N ALA A 57 3.81 7.67 -10.57
CA ALA A 57 3.58 8.19 -11.90
C ALA A 57 4.77 7.88 -12.80
N PHE A 58 4.51 7.44 -14.04
CA PHE A 58 5.51 7.19 -15.08
C PHE A 58 5.37 8.20 -16.21
N PRO A 59 5.79 9.46 -16.01
CA PRO A 59 5.54 10.51 -16.99
C PRO A 59 6.24 10.22 -18.31
N VAL A 60 5.48 10.41 -19.38
CA VAL A 60 5.93 10.34 -20.77
C VAL A 60 5.55 11.63 -21.48
N LEU A 61 6.47 12.12 -22.33
CA LEU A 61 6.16 13.13 -23.33
C LEU A 61 6.07 12.40 -24.67
N ALA A 62 4.95 12.57 -25.35
CA ALA A 62 4.70 12.05 -26.66
C ALA A 62 4.07 13.13 -27.54
N ASP A 63 4.38 13.09 -28.83
CA ASP A 63 3.66 13.85 -29.83
C ASP A 63 2.45 13.02 -30.27
N TRP A 64 1.31 13.68 -30.42
CA TRP A 64 0.12 13.08 -30.99
C TRP A 64 -0.12 13.67 -32.37
N ILE A 65 0.29 12.94 -33.40
CA ILE A 65 0.20 13.40 -34.79
C ILE A 65 -0.50 12.30 -35.57
N ASP A 66 -1.51 12.68 -36.36
CA ASP A 66 -2.25 11.79 -37.25
C ASP A 66 -2.94 10.60 -36.56
N GLY A 67 -3.33 10.77 -35.30
CA GLY A 67 -4.05 9.75 -34.53
C GLY A 67 -3.16 8.68 -33.90
N GLU A 68 -1.84 8.76 -34.09
CA GLU A 68 -0.86 7.88 -33.45
C GLU A 68 -0.03 8.61 -32.40
N GLU A 69 0.25 7.91 -31.31
CA GLU A 69 1.15 8.38 -30.26
C GLU A 69 2.60 8.09 -30.63
N LYS A 70 3.41 9.14 -30.78
CA LYS A 70 4.85 9.02 -30.95
C LYS A 70 5.58 9.45 -29.69
N LEU A 71 6.10 8.48 -28.95
CA LEU A 71 6.88 8.73 -27.74
C LEU A 71 8.14 9.57 -28.06
N LEU A 72 8.27 10.72 -27.39
CA LEU A 72 9.43 11.59 -27.48
C LEU A 72 10.42 11.35 -26.35
N LYS A 73 9.91 11.16 -25.12
CA LYS A 73 10.75 11.03 -23.93
C LYS A 73 10.03 10.32 -22.79
N ARG A 74 10.77 9.46 -22.08
CA ARG A 74 10.37 8.93 -20.76
C ARG A 74 11.09 9.71 -19.68
N TYR A 75 10.36 10.13 -18.66
CA TYR A 75 10.93 10.79 -17.49
C TYR A 75 11.15 9.78 -16.38
N LYS A 76 11.92 10.18 -15.36
CA LYS A 76 12.07 9.35 -14.17
C LYS A 76 10.69 9.18 -13.50
N PRO A 77 10.38 7.97 -12.98
CA PRO A 77 9.19 7.77 -12.19
C PRO A 77 9.15 8.75 -11.02
N VAL A 78 7.97 9.28 -10.74
CA VAL A 78 7.71 10.15 -9.59
C VAL A 78 6.87 9.36 -8.62
N HIS A 79 7.41 9.17 -7.42
CA HIS A 79 6.71 8.51 -6.32
C HIS A 79 6.05 9.57 -5.45
N SER A 80 4.83 9.30 -4.97
CA SER A 80 4.22 10.12 -3.93
C SER A 80 5.13 10.13 -2.69
N LYS A 81 5.11 11.25 -1.98
CA LYS A 81 5.70 11.27 -0.63
C LYS A 81 4.75 10.47 0.25
N VAL A 82 5.23 9.31 0.69
CA VAL A 82 4.62 8.50 1.75
C VAL A 82 5.07 9.14 3.06
N PRO A 83 4.19 9.79 3.84
CA PRO A 83 4.54 10.32 5.14
C PRO A 83 5.19 9.22 5.99
N ARG A 84 6.42 9.44 6.44
CA ARG A 84 7.01 8.53 7.43
C ARG A 84 6.44 8.93 8.79
N THR A 85 5.30 8.36 9.16
CA THR A 85 4.84 8.34 10.55
C THR A 85 5.76 7.47 11.40
#